data_AF-A0A416K4J0-F1
#
_entry.id   AF-A0A416K4J0-F1
#
_cell.length_a   1.000
_cell.length_b   1.000
_cell.length_c   1.000
_cell.angle_alpha   90.00
_cell.angle_beta   90.00
_cell.angle_gamma   90.00
#
_symmetry.space_group_name_H-M   'P 1'
#
loop_
_entity.id
_entity.type
_entity.pdbx_description
1 polymer ?
#
loop_
_entity_poly.entity_id
_entity_poly.type
_entity_poly.pdbx_seq_one_letter_code
_entity_poly.pdbx_strand_id
1 'polypeptide(L)' 'MFLLQFISVLEEHPGDSWIKKYIFPDVMVLSLWEMISCGSADGFYILDVENLRLHQILFTKGINNDLSMTRWY' A
#
# COMPACT_ATOMS: atom_id res chain seq x y z
N MET A 1 -8.83 4.26 -19.22
CA MET A 1 -7.61 4.50 -18.41
C MET A 1 -8.04 5.01 -17.05
N PHE A 2 -7.61 4.36 -15.97
CA PHE A 2 -7.90 4.75 -14.58
C PHE A 2 -6.64 4.56 -13.74
N LEU A 3 -6.55 5.29 -12.63
CA LEU A 3 -5.48 5.17 -11.64
C LEU A 3 -6.05 4.52 -10.39
N LEU A 4 -5.46 3.39 -9.96
CA LEU A 4 -5.88 2.68 -8.75
C LEU A 4 -4.85 2.88 -7.65
N GLN A 5 -5.26 3.57 -6.58
CA GLN A 5 -4.45 3.75 -5.38
C GLN A 5 -4.99 2.87 -4.25
N PHE A 6 -4.16 1.97 -3.75
CA PHE A 6 -4.53 1.00 -2.72
C PHE A 6 -3.35 0.74 -1.77
N ILE A 7 -3.65 0.20 -0.59
CA ILE A 7 -2.64 -0.17 0.40
C ILE A 7 -2.33 -1.65 0.18
N SER A 8 -1.05 -1.96 -0.09
CA SER A 8 -0.58 -3.33 -0.32
C SER A 8 0.48 -3.77 0.69
N VAL A 9 0.50 -5.07 0.93
CA VAL A 9 1.56 -5.74 1.69
C VAL A 9 2.48 -6.51 0.73
N LEU A 10 3.77 -6.57 1.06
CA LEU A 10 4.76 -7.27 0.24
C LEU A 10 4.66 -8.80 0.42
N GLU A 11 4.39 -9.23 1.65
CA GLU A 11 4.30 -10.63 2.02
C GLU A 11 2.93 -10.90 2.64
N GLU A 12 2.30 -11.99 2.21
CA GLU A 12 0.97 -12.41 2.64
C GLU A 12 1.02 -12.84 4.10
N HIS A 13 0.61 -11.94 4.97
CA HIS A 13 0.46 -12.21 6.37
C HIS A 13 -0.99 -11.97 6.78
N PRO A 14 -1.50 -12.72 7.78
CA PRO A 14 -2.83 -12.50 8.32
C PRO A 14 -3.00 -11.15 9.04
N GLY A 15 -2.14 -10.15 8.83
CA GLY A 15 -2.19 -8.82 9.45
C GLY A 15 -2.02 -8.87 10.97
N ASP A 16 -1.86 -7.70 11.57
CA ASP A 16 -1.84 -7.62 13.04
C ASP A 16 -3.24 -7.95 13.59
N SER A 17 -3.30 -8.91 14.51
CA SER A 17 -4.55 -9.38 15.12
C SER A 17 -5.32 -8.24 15.81
N TRP A 18 -4.62 -7.23 16.34
CA TRP A 18 -5.24 -6.03 16.91
C TRP A 18 -5.88 -5.12 15.86
N ILE A 19 -5.21 -4.89 14.73
CA ILE A 19 -5.74 -4.05 13.64
C ILE A 19 -7.00 -4.71 13.05
N LYS A 20 -6.94 -6.03 12.83
CA LYS A 20 -8.12 -6.79 12.44
C LYS A 20 -9.24 -6.64 13.48
N LYS A 21 -8.95 -6.82 14.76
CA LYS A 21 -10.00 -6.79 15.79
C LYS A 21 -10.65 -5.43 16.00
N TYR A 22 -9.93 -4.32 15.79
CA TYR A 22 -10.39 -2.99 16.24
C TYR A 22 -10.44 -1.90 15.17
N ILE A 23 -9.71 -2.02 14.06
CA ILE A 23 -9.68 -0.99 13.01
C ILE A 23 -10.43 -1.48 11.77
N PHE A 24 -10.08 -2.67 11.26
CA PHE A 24 -10.67 -3.22 10.04
C PHE A 24 -11.00 -4.72 10.21
N PRO A 25 -12.19 -5.07 10.74
CA PRO A 25 -12.57 -6.45 11.08
C PRO A 25 -12.69 -7.41 9.91
N ASP A 26 -13.21 -6.96 8.77
CA ASP A 26 -13.50 -7.83 7.62
C ASP A 26 -12.60 -7.53 6.41
N VAL A 27 -11.60 -6.68 6.57
CA VAL A 27 -10.70 -6.29 5.46
C VAL A 27 -9.48 -7.20 5.46
N MET A 28 -9.28 -7.88 4.33
CA MET A 28 -8.03 -8.52 3.99
C MET A 28 -7.18 -7.55 3.16
N VAL A 29 -5.91 -7.37 3.54
CA VAL A 29 -4.97 -6.59 2.74
C VAL A 29 -4.54 -7.45 1.57
N LEU A 30 -4.82 -6.99 0.35
CA LEU A 30 -4.42 -7.64 -0.89
C LEU A 30 -2.92 -7.45 -1.15
N SER A 31 -2.28 -8.49 -1.68
CA SER A 31 -0.92 -8.39 -2.19
C SER A 31 -0.91 -7.69 -3.56
N LEU A 32 0.23 -7.10 -3.92
CA LEU A 32 0.39 -6.49 -5.26
C LEU A 32 0.13 -7.52 -6.37
N TRP A 33 0.58 -8.77 -6.16
CA TRP A 33 0.42 -9.85 -7.13
C TRP A 33 -1.03 -10.26 -7.33
N GLU A 34 -1.82 -10.37 -6.26
CA GLU A 34 -3.25 -10.67 -6.36
C GLU A 34 -3.97 -9.60 -7.19
N MET A 35 -3.67 -8.33 -6.94
CA MET A 35 -4.35 -7.25 -7.65
C MET A 35 -3.96 -7.19 -9.14
N ILE A 36 -2.68 -7.41 -9.46
CA ILE A 36 -2.21 -7.52 -10.84
C ILE A 36 -2.86 -8.71 -11.55
N SER A 37 -2.96 -9.85 -10.86
CA SER A 37 -3.55 -11.07 -11.42
C SER A 37 -5.04 -10.89 -11.71
N CYS A 38 -5.80 -10.30 -10.78
CA CYS A 38 -7.21 -9.95 -10.99
C CYS A 38 -7.37 -8.94 -12.13
N GLY A 39 -6.57 -7.87 -12.16
CA GLY A 39 -6.63 -6.87 -13.23
C GLY A 39 -6.34 -7.47 -14.61
N SER A 40 -5.35 -8.36 -14.69
CA SER A 40 -5.02 -9.09 -15.92
C SER A 40 -6.16 -10.03 -16.36
N ALA A 41 -6.79 -10.74 -15.41
CA ALA A 41 -7.93 -11.62 -15.70
C ALA A 41 -9.15 -10.86 -16.23
N ASP A 42 -9.37 -9.63 -15.75
CA ASP A 42 -10.43 -8.73 -16.22
C ASP A 42 -10.08 -8.00 -17.53
N GLY A 43 -8.94 -8.31 -18.14
CA GLY A 43 -8.50 -7.75 -19.42
C GLY A 43 -7.87 -6.36 -19.32
N PHE A 44 -7.47 -5.92 -18.11
CA PHE A 44 -6.74 -4.68 -17.93
C PHE A 44 -5.25 -4.86 -18.17
N TYR A 45 -4.68 -3.91 -18.89
CA TYR A 45 -3.23 -3.79 -19.08
C TYR A 45 -2.65 -2.84 -18.05
N ILE A 46 -1.58 -3.28 -17.39
CA ILE A 46 -0.82 -2.45 -16.47
C ILE A 46 0.05 -1.51 -17.28
N LEU A 47 -0.17 -0.21 -17.11
CA LEU A 47 0.62 0.83 -17.75
C LEU A 47 1.79 1.27 -16.86
N ASP A 48 1.56 1.36 -15.55
CA ASP A 48 2.57 1.81 -14.59
C ASP A 48 2.25 1.32 -13.17
N VAL A 49 3.28 1.19 -12.33
CA VAL A 49 3.18 0.79 -10.92
C VAL A 49 4.15 1.62 -10.08
N GLU A 50 3.61 2.47 -9.22
CA GLU A 50 4.41 3.31 -8.32
C GLU A 50 4.25 2.90 -6.85
N ASN A 51 5.35 2.97 -6.08
CA ASN A 51 5.36 2.68 -4.65
C ASN A 51 5.47 3.97 -3.82
N LEU A 52 4.38 4.34 -3.15
CA LEU A 52 4.27 5.55 -2.32
C LEU A 52 4.54 5.32 -0.82
N ARG A 53 5.11 4.18 -0.42
CA ARG A 53 5.33 3.84 1.00
C ARG A 53 6.09 4.91 1.77
N LEU A 54 7.12 5.50 1.17
CA LEU A 54 7.88 6.59 1.80
C LEU A 54 7.02 7.82 2.08
N HIS A 55 6.13 8.16 1.14
CA HIS A 55 5.20 9.26 1.30
C HIS A 55 4.18 8.98 2.40
N GLN A 56 3.65 7.75 2.47
CA GLN A 56 2.72 7.34 3.54
C GLN A 56 3.37 7.42 4.92
N ILE A 57 4.62 6.98 5.06
CA ILE A 57 5.37 7.07 6.33
C ILE A 57 5.59 8.53 6.72
N LEU A 58 6.00 9.39 5.77
CA LEU A 58 6.22 10.80 6.04
C LEU A 58 4.94 11.52 6.46
N PHE A 59 3.84 11.27 5.76
CA PHE A 59 2.55 11.91 6.05
C PHE A 59 1.98 11.48 7.41
N THR A 60 2.15 10.21 7.77
CA THR A 60 1.68 9.68 9.07
C THR A 60 2.59 10.04 10.25
N LYS A 61 3.90 10.25 10.03
CA LYS A 61 4.83 10.65 11.09
C LYS A 61 4.83 12.15 11.41
N GLY A 62 4.40 13.01 10.50
CA GLY A 62 4.29 14.45 10.74
C GLY A 62 5.60 15.08 11.26
N ILE A 63 5.50 15.89 12.33
CA ILE A 63 6.64 16.57 13.00
C ILE A 63 7.60 15.65 13.76
N ASN A 64 7.25 14.37 13.98
CA ASN A 64 8.12 13.36 14.60
C ASN A 64 8.79 12.49 13.52
N ASN A 65 9.54 13.14 12.63
CA ASN A 65 10.26 12.45 11.57
C ASN A 65 11.78 12.64 11.73
N ASP A 66 12.42 11.72 12.47
CA ASP A 66 13.88 11.68 12.66
C ASP A 66 14.64 11.16 11.42
N LEU A 67 13.94 10.90 10.31
CA LEU A 67 14.58 10.46 9.06
C LEU A 67 15.26 11.65 8.38
N SER A 68 16.55 11.51 8.07
CA SER A 68 17.29 12.52 7.34
C SER A 68 16.68 12.72 5.95
N MET A 69 16.38 13.97 5.61
CA MET A 69 15.83 14.32 4.30
C MET A 69 16.90 14.07 3.24
N THR A 70 16.63 13.15 2.30
CA THR A 70 17.61 12.70 1.31
C THR A 70 17.87 13.72 0.20
N ARG A 71 17.23 14.89 0.23
CA ARG A 71 17.47 15.98 -0.72
C ARG A 71 17.19 17.34 -0.08
N TRP A 72 18.19 18.21 -0.08
CA TRP A 72 18.09 19.61 0.32
C TRP A 72 17.59 20.45 -0.88
N TYR A 73 16.57 21.28 -0.67
CA TYR A 73 16.19 22.35 -1.59
C TYR A 73 16.92 23.64 -1.22
#